data_AF-A0A4P9ZQ02-F1
#
_entry.id   AF-A0A4P9ZQ02-F1
#
_cell.length_a   1.000
_cell.length_b   1.000
_cell.length_c   1.000
_cell.angle_alpha   90.00
_cell.angle_beta   90.00
_cell.angle_gamma   90.00
#
_symmetry.space_group_name_H-M   'P 1'
#
loop_
_entity.id
_entity.type
_entity.pdbx_description
1 polymer ?
#
loop_
_entity_poly.entity_id
_entity_poly.type
_entity_poly.pdbx_seq_one_letter_code
_entity_poly.pdbx_strand_id
1 'polypeptide(L)' 'GSFVQVGVGACGKSYTQDDFVVAVQPALFKTGGNPNLDPICDQYVLLQNGPKTVHARITEKCHDCAENQVVGTKAIWKAL' A
#
# COMPACT_ATOMS: atom_id res chain seq x y z
N GLY A 1 9.14 6.75 -6.94
CA GLY A 1 8.41 6.00 -5.92
C GLY A 1 9.26 5.89 -4.68
N SER A 2 8.65 5.96 -3.49
CA SER A 2 9.32 5.70 -2.21
C SER A 2 9.06 4.25 -1.77
N PHE A 3 9.91 3.70 -0.89
CA PHE A 3 9.80 2.32 -0.39
C PHE A 3 9.08 2.29 0.96
N VAL A 4 8.18 1.32 1.16
CA VAL A 4 7.64 1.01 2.49
C VAL A 4 8.65 0.16 3.26
N GLN A 5 8.81 0.46 4.55
CA GLN A 5 9.54 -0.40 5.48
C GLN A 5 8.71 -1.67 5.70
N VAL A 6 9.31 -2.84 5.47
CA VAL A 6 8.62 -4.13 5.51
C VAL A 6 8.56 -4.68 6.92
N GLY A 7 7.36 -5.10 7.34
CA GLY A 7 7.03 -5.49 8.70
C GLY A 7 5.52 -5.70 8.87
N VAL A 8 5.00 -5.65 10.10
CA VAL A 8 3.55 -5.67 10.37
C VAL A 8 2.96 -4.34 9.94
N GLY A 9 2.14 -4.36 8.89
CA GLY A 9 1.50 -3.14 8.38
C GLY A 9 0.28 -2.70 9.21
N ALA A 10 -0.29 -1.52 8.95
CA ALA A 10 -1.56 -1.08 9.56
C ALA A 10 -2.74 -2.05 9.39
N CYS A 11 -2.67 -2.96 8.41
CA CYS A 11 -3.66 -4.03 8.24
C CYS A 11 -3.36 -5.30 9.09
N GLY A 12 -2.38 -5.24 9.99
CA GLY A 12 -2.07 -6.29 10.96
C GLY A 12 -1.37 -7.52 10.37
N LYS A 13 -0.81 -7.41 9.16
CA LYS A 13 -0.18 -8.51 8.42
C LYS A 13 1.27 -8.16 8.08
N SER A 14 2.11 -9.19 7.99
CA SER A 14 3.52 -9.04 7.61
C SER A 14 3.74 -9.29 6.13
N TYR A 15 4.60 -8.47 5.53
CA TYR A 15 4.98 -8.56 4.12
C TYR A 15 6.48 -8.30 3.96
N THR A 16 7.01 -8.66 2.81
CA THR A 16 8.43 -8.53 2.43
C THR A 16 8.61 -7.55 1.27
N GLN A 17 9.86 -7.23 0.91
CA GLN A 17 10.16 -6.32 -0.20
C GLN A 17 9.81 -6.92 -1.58
N ASP A 18 9.55 -8.22 -1.63
CA ASP A 18 9.21 -8.97 -2.84
C ASP A 18 7.69 -9.06 -3.06
N ASP A 19 6.88 -8.72 -2.05
CA ASP A 19 5.42 -8.71 -2.15
C ASP A 19 4.91 -7.45 -2.86
N PHE A 20 3.82 -7.58 -3.61
CA PHE A 20 3.18 -6.47 -4.31
C PHE A 20 2.21 -5.74 -3.37
N VAL A 21 2.75 -4.96 -2.44
CA VAL A 21 1.96 -4.24 -1.43
C VAL A 21 2.27 -2.75 -1.40
N VAL A 22 1.27 -1.96 -1.03
CA VAL A 22 1.36 -0.49 -0.93
C VAL A 22 0.86 0.03 0.41
N ALA A 23 1.42 1.17 0.80
CA ALA A 23 0.83 2.10 1.74
C ALA A 23 0.08 3.22 1.00
N VAL A 24 -1.06 3.62 1.55
CA VAL A 24 -1.91 4.69 1.02
C VAL A 24 -2.18 5.77 2.08
N GLN A 25 -2.66 6.93 1.65
CA GLN A 25 -2.94 8.05 2.55
C GLN A 25 -3.96 7.70 3.67
N PRO A 26 -3.92 8.38 4.84
CA PRO A 26 -4.77 8.06 5.99
C PRO A 26 -6.26 8.23 5.72
N ALA A 27 -6.64 9.19 4.85
CA ALA A 27 -8.03 9.51 4.53
C ALA A 27 -8.80 8.36 3.84
N LEU A 28 -8.08 7.38 3.29
CA LEU A 28 -8.68 6.20 2.68
C LEU A 28 -9.04 5.11 3.71
N PHE A 29 -8.41 5.12 4.88
CA PHE A 29 -8.84 4.31 6.02
C PHE A 29 -10.06 4.95 6.66
N LYS A 30 -11.13 4.16 6.83
CA LYS A 30 -12.43 4.62 7.34
C LYS A 30 -12.67 4.27 8.80
N THR A 31 -11.89 3.35 9.35
CA THR A 31 -11.99 2.95 10.74
C THR A 31 -11.25 3.94 11.63
N GLY A 32 -11.97 4.51 12.61
CA GLY A 32 -11.37 5.28 13.71
C GLY A 32 -10.84 4.40 14.84
N GLY A 33 -11.13 3.09 14.80
CA GLY A 33 -10.72 2.09 15.80
C GLY A 33 -9.52 1.27 15.34
N ASN A 34 -9.63 -0.06 15.43
CA ASN A 34 -8.57 -0.98 15.02
C ASN A 34 -8.34 -0.94 13.49
N PRO A 35 -7.21 -0.43 13.00
CA PRO A 35 -6.94 -0.30 11.56
C PRO A 35 -6.80 -1.66 10.86
N ASN A 36 -6.53 -2.74 11.61
CA ASN A 36 -6.46 -4.10 11.06
C ASN A 36 -7.82 -4.58 10.51
N LEU A 37 -8.91 -3.92 10.90
CA LEU A 37 -10.27 -4.22 10.48
C LEU A 37 -10.80 -3.21 9.46
N ASP A 38 -9.94 -2.35 8.91
CA ASP A 38 -10.37 -1.38 7.92
C ASP A 38 -10.83 -2.07 6.63
N PRO A 39 -12.00 -1.70 6.06
CA PRO A 39 -12.49 -2.29 4.82
C PRO A 39 -11.53 -2.16 3.64
N ILE A 40 -10.62 -1.18 3.68
CA ILE A 40 -9.62 -1.00 2.63
C ILE A 40 -8.49 -2.03 2.70
N CYS A 41 -8.28 -2.65 3.86
CA CYS A 41 -7.29 -3.69 3.99
C CYS A 41 -7.58 -4.84 3.03
N ASP A 42 -6.51 -5.34 2.38
CA ASP A 42 -6.57 -6.43 1.41
C ASP A 42 -7.27 -6.12 0.08
N GLN A 43 -7.79 -4.90 -0.09
CA GLN A 43 -8.19 -4.40 -1.40
C GLN A 43 -6.96 -4.17 -2.28
N TYR A 44 -7.16 -4.19 -3.59
CA TYR A 44 -6.11 -3.95 -4.56
C TYR A 44 -6.25 -2.57 -5.19
N VAL A 45 -5.13 -1.88 -5.35
CA VAL A 45 -4.99 -0.75 -6.26
C VAL A 45 -4.32 -1.20 -7.54
N LEU A 46 -4.67 -0.48 -8.60
CA LEU A 46 -4.06 -0.64 -9.91
C LEU A 46 -3.11 0.54 -10.13
N LEU A 47 -1.82 0.22 -10.30
CA LEU A 47 -0.75 1.19 -10.55
C LEU A 47 -0.39 1.14 -12.02
N GLN A 48 -0.38 2.30 -12.68
CA GLN A 48 -0.03 2.42 -14.10
C GLN A 48 1.18 3.33 -14.28
N ASN A 49 2.11 2.88 -15.11
CA ASN A 49 3.26 3.66 -15.56
C ASN A 49 3.46 3.42 -17.07
N GLY A 50 2.92 4.32 -17.88
CA GLY A 50 2.87 4.14 -19.33
C GLY A 50 2.08 2.87 -19.71
N PRO A 51 2.65 1.94 -20.50
CA PRO A 51 1.96 0.71 -20.91
C PRO A 51 1.92 -0.37 -19.80
N LYS A 52 2.68 -0.19 -18.72
CA LYS A 52 2.79 -1.18 -17.65
C LYS A 52 1.72 -0.96 -16.60
N THR A 53 1.12 -2.06 -16.15
CA THR A 53 0.09 -2.07 -15.11
C THR A 53 0.44 -3.11 -14.06
N VAL A 54 0.35 -2.74 -12.79
CA VAL A 54 0.63 -3.60 -11.65
C VAL A 54 -0.52 -3.55 -10.66
N HIS A 55 -1.00 -4.70 -10.20
CA HIS A 55 -1.91 -4.79 -9.07
C HIS A 55 -1.10 -4.88 -7.78
N ALA A 56 -1.45 -4.05 -6.80
CA ALA A 56 -0.82 -4.08 -5.49
C ALA A 56 -1.87 -4.04 -4.38
N ARG A 57 -1.64 -4.82 -3.33
CA ARG A 57 -2.55 -4.91 -2.17
C ARG A 57 -2.30 -3.75 -1.21
N ILE A 58 -3.38 -3.15 -0.69
CA ILE A 58 -3.32 -2.14 0.35
C ILE A 58 -3.09 -2.82 1.69
N THR A 59 -2.01 -2.45 2.38
CA THR A 59 -1.57 -3.12 3.61
C THR A 59 -1.15 -2.18 4.73
N GLU A 60 -0.91 -0.91 4.39
CA GLU A 60 -0.32 0.07 5.28
C GLU A 60 -0.92 1.45 5.06
N LYS A 61 -0.84 2.28 6.11
CA LYS A 61 -1.15 3.69 6.12
C LYS A 61 0.14 4.50 6.04
N CYS A 62 0.23 5.33 5.02
CA CYS A 62 1.32 6.29 4.86
C CYS A 62 0.88 7.64 5.42
N HIS A 63 1.30 7.97 6.65
CA HIS A 63 0.87 9.18 7.35
C HIS A 63 1.22 10.49 6.62
N ASP A 64 2.32 10.49 5.88
CA ASP A 64 2.83 11.67 5.17
C ASP A 64 2.50 11.65 3.66
N CYS A 65 1.71 10.69 3.19
CA CYS A 65 1.35 10.62 1.77
C CYS A 65 0.30 11.66 1.43
N ALA A 66 0.56 12.40 0.35
CA ALA A 66 -0.41 13.29 -0.27
C ALA A 66 -1.56 12.51 -0.93
N GLU A 67 -2.59 13.23 -1.34
CA GLU A 67 -3.69 12.67 -2.11
C GLU A 67 -3.18 12.01 -3.40
N ASN A 68 -3.65 10.78 -3.64
CA ASN A 68 -3.22 9.91 -4.75
C ASN A 68 -1.74 9.50 -4.74
N GLN A 69 -0.99 9.80 -3.69
CA GLN A 69 0.35 9.27 -3.50
C GLN A 69 0.29 7.86 -2.91
N VAL A 70 1.03 6.94 -3.52
CA VAL A 70 1.24 5.58 -3.02
C VAL A 70 2.72 5.33 -2.75
N VAL A 71 3.01 4.54 -1.73
CA VAL A 71 4.36 4.06 -1.41
C VAL A 71 4.33 2.55 -1.52
N GLY A 72 5.10 2.00 -2.47
CA GLY A 72 5.12 0.57 -2.77
C GLY A 72 6.44 -0.08 -2.40
N THR A 73 6.45 -1.40 -2.28
CA THR A 73 7.67 -2.20 -2.15
C THR A 73 8.56 -2.12 -3.40
N LYS A 74 9.81 -2.61 -3.27
CA LYS A 74 10.75 -2.68 -4.38
C LYS A 74 10.23 -3.50 -5.56
N ALA A 75 9.49 -4.59 -5.31
CA ALA A 75 8.91 -5.42 -6.37
C ALA A 75 8.00 -4.65 -7.33
N ILE A 76 7.16 -3.76 -6.81
CA ILE A 76 6.25 -2.92 -7.61
C ILE A 76 7.05 -2.03 -8.58
N TRP A 77 8.05 -1.32 -8.06
CA TRP A 77 8.82 -0.37 -8.86
C TRP A 77 9.74 -1.05 -9.90
N LYS A 78 10.09 -2.32 -9.66
CA LYS A 78 10.80 -3.15 -10.65
C LYS A 78 9.86 -3.63 -11.78
N ALA A 79 8.57 -3.82 -11.48
CA ALA A 79 7.57 -4.29 -12.43
C ALA A 79 6.95 -3.17 -13.27
N LEU A 80 6.90 -1.94 -12.73
CA LEU A 80 6.54 -0.71 -13.45
C LEU A 80 7.66 -0.18 -14.35
#